data_AF-A0A1F9S188-F1
#
_entry.id   AF-A0A1F9S188-F1
#
_cell.length_a   1.000
_cell.length_b   1.000
_cell.length_c   1.000
_cell.angle_alpha   90.00
_cell.angle_beta   90.00
_cell.angle_gamma   90.00
#
_symmetry.space_group_name_H-M   'P 1'
#
loop_
_entity.id
_entity.type
_entity.pdbx_description
1 polymer ?
#
loop_
_entity_poly.entity_id
_entity_poly.type
_entity_poly.pdbx_seq_one_letter_code
_entity_poly.pdbx_strand_id
1 'polypeptide(L)'
;MTDPETAALQRRLHAIEERMSVSAREVRDLREKLAQDARRELREVADEWRGVHYKWWLGTVAGLVALLLLTYAFYTKLGWVADQRALPAGSDWLLRRLPLVNTLPVLSWGWFALHFYAAGAAAAYQPRRLPFLLFLLSVYLAVRTAFVFLSPIGAPVGMVDMRVHDLIFSRLLGTWTFTNEFVFSGHTAIPFLFFLFFRTRGLKALMLAGSLTMAVCVLLSRNHYTVDVLAAFLVSYSVYALSESAYGRWVRPLFQDP
;
A
#
# COMPACT_ATOMS: atom_id res chain seq x y z
N MET A 1 -7.69 70.06 -21.05
CA MET A 1 -7.39 68.86 -21.86
C MET A 1 -6.46 68.01 -21.05
N THR A 2 -6.89 66.83 -20.61
CA THR A 2 -6.03 65.91 -19.86
C THR A 2 -4.90 65.43 -20.76
N ASP A 3 -3.69 65.47 -20.23
CA ASP A 3 -2.47 65.03 -20.91
C ASP A 3 -2.61 63.54 -21.33
N PRO A 4 -2.30 63.18 -22.61
CA PRO A 4 -2.47 61.82 -23.13
C PRO A 4 -1.74 60.74 -22.32
N GLU A 5 -0.60 61.07 -21.73
CA GLU A 5 0.19 60.14 -20.90
C GLU A 5 -0.52 59.83 -19.58
N THR A 6 -1.07 60.87 -18.94
CA THR A 6 -1.91 60.74 -17.74
C THR A 6 -3.16 59.88 -18.00
N ALA A 7 -3.82 60.06 -19.15
CA ALA A 7 -4.99 59.26 -19.54
C ALA A 7 -4.63 57.79 -19.85
N ALA A 8 -3.42 57.51 -20.34
CA ALA A 8 -2.91 56.16 -20.53
C ALA A 8 -2.60 55.47 -19.19
N LEU A 9 -1.98 56.19 -18.25
CA LEU A 9 -1.70 55.72 -16.89
C LEU A 9 -2.97 55.37 -16.13
N GLN A 10 -4.00 56.22 -16.18
CA GLN A 10 -5.31 55.96 -15.55
C GLN A 10 -5.99 54.70 -16.09
N ARG A 11 -5.97 54.49 -17.41
CA ARG A 11 -6.51 53.25 -18.02
C ARG A 11 -5.76 52.01 -17.55
N ARG A 12 -4.44 52.11 -17.42
CA ARG A 12 -3.59 50.99 -16.97
C ARG A 12 -3.83 50.67 -15.49
N LEU A 13 -4.00 51.69 -14.65
CA LEU A 13 -4.36 51.53 -13.23
C LEU A 13 -5.72 50.84 -13.09
N HIS A 14 -6.75 51.32 -13.79
CA HIS A 14 -8.09 50.72 -13.76
C HIS A 14 -8.07 49.25 -14.22
N ALA A 15 -7.30 48.93 -15.26
CA ALA A 15 -7.15 47.54 -15.72
C ALA A 15 -6.48 46.63 -14.67
N ILE A 16 -5.52 47.17 -13.90
CA ILE A 16 -4.88 46.43 -12.80
C ILE A 16 -5.86 46.23 -11.65
N GLU A 17 -6.59 47.27 -11.24
CA GLU A 17 -7.61 47.21 -10.19
C GLU A 17 -8.71 46.19 -10.54
N GLU A 18 -9.16 46.18 -11.79
CA GLU A 18 -10.14 45.21 -12.28
C GLU A 18 -9.61 43.78 -12.18
N ARG A 19 -8.38 43.52 -12.63
CA ARG A 19 -7.73 42.20 -12.50
C ARG A 19 -7.55 41.77 -11.05
N MET A 20 -7.18 42.69 -10.16
CA MET A 20 -7.08 42.41 -8.73
C MET A 20 -8.45 42.06 -8.13
N SER A 21 -9.52 42.76 -8.55
CA SER A 21 -10.89 42.47 -8.10
C SER A 21 -11.36 41.09 -8.57
N VAL A 22 -11.05 40.70 -9.81
CA VAL A 22 -11.37 39.38 -10.37
C VAL A 22 -10.60 38.30 -9.61
N SER A 23 -9.30 38.47 -9.43
CA SER A 23 -8.45 37.53 -8.70
C SER A 23 -8.93 37.37 -7.25
N ALA A 24 -9.34 38.44 -6.59
CA ALA A 24 -9.88 38.39 -5.24
C ALA A 24 -11.21 37.60 -5.16
N ARG A 25 -12.07 37.73 -6.18
CA ARG A 25 -13.30 36.91 -6.29
C ARG A 25 -12.95 35.44 -6.52
N GLU A 26 -12.06 35.13 -7.44
CA GLU A 26 -11.64 33.74 -7.72
C GLU A 26 -11.03 33.08 -6.48
N VAL A 27 -10.17 33.79 -5.75
CA VAL A 27 -9.58 33.28 -4.49
C VAL A 27 -10.66 33.00 -3.44
N ARG A 28 -11.67 33.87 -3.31
CA ARG A 28 -12.79 33.66 -2.39
C ARG A 28 -13.60 32.42 -2.80
N ASP A 29 -13.94 32.31 -4.08
CA ASP A 29 -14.71 31.18 -4.61
C ASP A 29 -13.95 29.85 -4.44
N LEU A 30 -12.63 29.85 -4.62
CA LEU A 30 -11.77 28.69 -4.35
C LEU A 30 -11.74 28.32 -2.87
N ARG A 31 -11.65 29.31 -1.97
CA ARG A 31 -11.71 29.07 -0.51
C ARG A 31 -13.05 28.48 -0.09
N GLU A 32 -14.15 28.98 -0.65
CA GLU A 32 -15.48 28.45 -0.38
C GLU A 32 -15.63 27.01 -0.88
N LYS A 33 -15.18 26.71 -2.10
CA LYS A 33 -15.14 25.34 -2.65
C LYS A 33 -14.30 24.40 -1.77
N LEU A 34 -13.10 24.80 -1.38
CA LEU A 34 -12.24 24.03 -0.47
C LEU A 34 -12.93 23.74 0.87
N ALA A 35 -13.60 24.74 1.45
CA ALA A 35 -14.33 24.55 2.70
C ALA A 35 -15.54 23.62 2.55
N GLN A 36 -16.25 23.69 1.41
CA GLN A 36 -17.36 22.80 1.10
C GLN A 36 -16.89 21.36 0.90
N ASP A 37 -15.79 21.16 0.16
CA ASP A 37 -15.17 19.85 -0.06
C ASP A 37 -14.69 19.24 1.26
N ALA A 38 -14.01 20.01 2.11
CA ALA A 38 -13.60 19.55 3.44
C ALA A 38 -14.80 19.13 4.31
N ARG A 39 -15.89 19.91 4.31
CA ARG A 39 -17.13 19.55 5.03
C ARG A 39 -17.80 18.32 4.45
N ARG A 40 -17.67 18.08 3.15
CA ARG A 40 -18.18 16.88 2.50
C ARG A 40 -17.37 15.66 2.93
N GLU A 41 -16.04 15.72 2.88
CA GLU A 41 -15.17 14.64 3.35
C GLU A 41 -15.44 14.28 4.83
N LEU A 42 -15.57 15.28 5.70
CA LEU A 42 -15.89 15.05 7.12
C LEU A 42 -17.24 14.34 7.30
N ARG A 43 -18.25 14.68 6.48
CA ARG A 43 -19.54 13.99 6.50
C ARG A 43 -19.43 12.55 6.01
N GLU A 44 -18.69 12.31 4.94
CA GLU A 44 -18.44 10.95 4.42
C GLU A 44 -17.74 10.07 5.48
N VAL A 45 -16.74 10.61 6.18
CA VAL A 45 -16.07 9.91 7.29
C VAL A 45 -17.03 9.67 8.46
N ALA A 46 -17.80 10.68 8.87
CA ALA A 46 -18.76 10.53 9.95
C ALA A 46 -19.82 9.47 9.62
N ASP A 47 -20.27 9.42 8.37
CA ASP A 47 -21.22 8.41 7.89
C ASP A 47 -20.59 7.02 7.95
N GLU A 48 -19.35 6.83 7.48
CA GLU A 48 -18.61 5.57 7.62
C GLU A 48 -18.64 5.05 9.07
N TRP A 49 -18.31 5.90 10.05
CA TRP A 49 -18.34 5.54 11.46
C TRP A 49 -19.75 5.28 12.01
N ARG A 50 -20.78 6.03 11.59
CA ARG A 50 -22.17 5.82 12.03
C ARG A 50 -22.74 4.47 11.65
N GLY A 51 -22.29 3.87 10.54
CA GLY A 51 -22.75 2.55 10.12
C GLY A 51 -21.97 1.38 10.71
N VAL A 52 -21.08 1.64 11.65
CA VAL A 52 -20.34 0.60 12.37
C VAL A 52 -21.18 0.13 13.56
N HIS A 53 -21.69 -1.10 13.48
CA HIS A 53 -22.32 -1.77 14.63
C HIS A 53 -21.22 -2.25 15.59
N TYR A 54 -20.89 -1.43 16.58
CA TYR A 54 -19.62 -1.52 17.32
C TYR A 54 -19.31 -2.88 17.95
N LYS A 55 -20.29 -3.59 18.52
CA LYS A 55 -20.07 -4.90 19.16
C LYS A 55 -19.61 -5.95 18.16
N TRP A 56 -20.37 -6.10 17.07
CA TRP A 56 -20.10 -7.07 16.01
C TRP A 56 -18.88 -6.69 15.20
N TRP A 57 -18.71 -5.40 14.90
CA TRP A 57 -17.54 -4.92 14.20
C TRP A 57 -16.26 -5.18 14.99
N LEU A 58 -16.24 -4.89 16.30
CA LEU A 58 -15.06 -5.14 17.13
C LEU A 58 -14.76 -6.63 17.24
N GLY A 59 -15.77 -7.48 17.42
CA GLY A 59 -15.61 -8.93 17.42
C GLY A 59 -15.07 -9.46 16.08
N THR A 60 -15.56 -8.94 14.96
CA THR A 60 -15.11 -9.31 13.61
C THR A 60 -13.67 -8.88 13.37
N VAL A 61 -13.34 -7.64 13.71
CA VAL A 61 -11.97 -7.12 13.60
C VAL A 61 -11.04 -7.94 14.47
N ALA A 62 -11.40 -8.22 15.74
CA ALA A 62 -10.59 -9.04 16.63
C ALA A 62 -10.37 -10.46 16.07
N GLY A 63 -11.43 -11.12 15.57
CA GLY A 63 -11.33 -12.44 14.96
C GLY A 63 -10.46 -12.45 13.70
N LEU A 64 -10.58 -11.44 12.83
CA LEU A 64 -9.77 -11.33 11.62
C LEU A 64 -8.32 -10.90 11.90
N VAL A 65 -8.08 -10.10 12.95
CA VAL A 65 -6.73 -9.84 13.46
C VAL A 65 -6.10 -11.14 13.96
N ALA A 66 -6.83 -11.93 14.74
CA ALA A 66 -6.34 -13.23 15.20
C ALA A 66 -6.02 -14.16 14.03
N LEU A 67 -6.89 -14.23 13.02
CA LEU A 67 -6.64 -14.99 11.79
C LEU A 67 -5.39 -14.49 11.06
N LEU A 68 -5.22 -13.18 10.91
CA LEU A 68 -4.03 -12.60 10.27
C LEU A 68 -2.75 -12.95 11.02
N LEU A 69 -2.76 -12.83 12.36
CA LEU A 69 -1.62 -13.16 13.21
C LEU A 69 -1.27 -14.65 13.15
N LEU A 70 -2.29 -15.53 13.18
CA LEU A 70 -2.09 -16.98 13.01
C LEU A 70 -1.50 -17.31 11.64
N THR A 71 -2.02 -16.68 10.59
CA THR A 71 -1.50 -16.87 9.23
C THR A 71 -0.07 -16.34 9.12
N TYR A 72 0.27 -15.25 9.78
CA TYR A 72 1.62 -14.70 9.83
C TYR A 72 2.60 -15.59 10.60
N ALA A 73 2.16 -16.17 11.73
CA ALA A 73 2.96 -17.15 12.45
C ALA A 73 3.21 -18.39 11.60
N PHE A 74 2.20 -18.87 10.87
CA PHE A 74 2.32 -20.00 9.95
C PHE A 74 3.26 -19.69 8.78
N TYR A 75 3.13 -18.51 8.18
CA TYR A 75 4.03 -18.00 7.14
C TYR A 75 5.49 -17.99 7.62
N THR A 76 5.74 -17.40 8.79
CA THR A 76 7.09 -17.30 9.36
C THR A 76 7.68 -18.69 9.63
N LYS A 77 6.86 -19.62 10.15
CA LYS A 77 7.32 -20.99 10.44
C LYS A 77 7.67 -21.76 9.17
N LEU A 78 6.83 -21.73 8.15
CA LEU A 78 7.09 -22.43 6.89
C LEU A 78 8.18 -21.75 6.07
N GLY A 79 8.28 -20.41 6.12
CA GLY A 79 9.39 -19.67 5.53
C GLY A 79 10.73 -20.06 6.13
N TRP A 80 10.80 -20.21 7.45
CA TRP A 80 12.00 -20.72 8.13
C TRP A 80 12.37 -22.16 7.69
N VAL A 81 11.38 -23.05 7.54
CA VAL A 81 11.62 -24.41 7.02
C VAL A 81 12.10 -24.36 5.56
N ALA A 82 11.52 -23.47 4.75
CA ALA A 82 11.92 -23.29 3.36
C ALA A 82 13.37 -22.79 3.23
N ASP A 83 13.80 -21.91 4.14
CA ASP A 83 15.15 -21.34 4.20
C ASP A 83 16.24 -22.38 4.48
N GLN A 84 15.91 -23.46 5.19
CA GLN A 84 16.86 -24.54 5.50
C GLN A 84 17.14 -25.46 4.32
N ARG A 85 16.37 -25.36 3.24
CA ARG A 85 16.56 -26.18 2.04
C ARG A 85 17.67 -25.58 1.18
N ALA A 86 18.60 -26.43 0.75
CA ALA A 86 19.56 -26.06 -0.28
C ALA A 86 18.86 -26.02 -1.65
N LEU A 87 18.40 -24.82 -2.03
CA LEU A 87 17.69 -24.60 -3.29
C LEU A 87 18.62 -23.91 -4.31
N PRO A 88 18.58 -24.32 -5.60
CA PRO A 88 19.38 -23.68 -6.63
C PRO A 88 18.86 -22.25 -6.93
N ALA A 89 19.78 -21.34 -7.25
CA ALA A 89 19.41 -20.02 -7.74
C ALA A 89 18.83 -20.11 -9.16
N GLY A 90 17.76 -19.36 -9.43
CA GLY A 90 17.13 -19.26 -10.74
C GLY A 90 17.93 -18.39 -11.71
N SER A 91 17.84 -18.68 -13.01
CA SER A 91 18.41 -17.82 -14.05
C SER A 91 17.44 -16.68 -14.42
N ASP A 92 17.80 -15.44 -14.12
CA ASP A 92 16.99 -14.27 -14.47
C ASP A 92 17.74 -13.37 -15.46
N TRP A 93 17.18 -13.18 -16.65
CA TRP A 93 17.80 -12.40 -17.72
C TRP A 93 17.81 -10.90 -17.43
N LEU A 94 16.74 -10.35 -16.86
CA LEU A 94 16.61 -8.91 -16.60
C LEU A 94 17.40 -8.53 -15.36
N LEU A 95 17.25 -9.30 -14.27
CA LEU A 95 17.91 -9.02 -12.99
C LEU A 95 19.44 -8.97 -13.11
N ARG A 96 20.03 -9.80 -13.99
CA ARG A 96 21.47 -9.81 -14.28
C ARG A 96 21.99 -8.55 -14.96
N ARG A 97 21.12 -7.78 -15.63
CA ARG A 97 21.46 -6.53 -16.34
C ARG A 97 21.24 -5.29 -15.49
N LEU A 98 20.52 -5.42 -14.37
CA LEU A 98 20.28 -4.32 -13.45
C LEU A 98 21.50 -4.11 -12.53
N PRO A 99 21.83 -2.84 -12.22
CA PRO A 99 22.88 -2.54 -11.27
C PRO A 99 22.47 -3.03 -9.88
N LEU A 100 23.45 -3.51 -9.11
CA LEU A 100 23.24 -3.84 -7.71
C LEU A 100 23.31 -2.55 -6.88
N VAL A 101 22.19 -2.16 -6.27
CA VAL A 101 22.11 -0.97 -5.43
C VAL A 101 21.52 -1.36 -4.08
N ASN A 102 22.13 -0.90 -2.99
CA ASN A 102 21.58 -1.10 -1.67
C ASN A 102 20.37 -0.17 -1.47
N THR A 103 19.18 -0.68 -1.76
CA THR A 103 17.90 0.00 -1.54
C THR A 103 17.21 -0.44 -0.25
N LEU A 104 17.90 -1.14 0.65
CA LEU A 104 17.31 -1.69 1.87
C LEU A 104 16.64 -0.66 2.78
N PRO A 105 17.18 0.57 2.97
CA PRO A 105 16.50 1.57 3.79
C PRO A 105 15.10 1.91 3.26
N VAL A 106 14.95 2.02 1.94
CA VAL A 106 13.65 2.24 1.30
C VAL A 106 12.79 0.99 1.40
N LEU A 107 13.38 -0.18 1.11
CA LEU A 107 12.70 -1.46 1.13
C LEU A 107 12.13 -1.83 2.50
N SER A 108 12.83 -1.45 3.58
CA SER A 108 12.42 -1.71 4.96
C SER A 108 11.56 -0.57 5.50
N TRP A 109 12.14 0.62 5.73
CA TRP A 109 11.43 1.73 6.37
C TRP A 109 10.33 2.32 5.50
N GLY A 110 10.57 2.44 4.19
CA GLY A 110 9.55 2.91 3.25
C GLY A 110 8.37 1.96 3.16
N TRP A 111 8.63 0.64 3.18
CA TRP A 111 7.58 -0.36 3.19
C TRP A 111 6.76 -0.33 4.48
N PHE A 112 7.41 -0.27 5.65
CA PHE A 112 6.72 -0.11 6.93
C PHE A 112 5.91 1.19 7.00
N ALA A 113 6.46 2.30 6.51
CA ALA A 113 5.75 3.58 6.46
C ALA A 113 4.47 3.47 5.61
N LEU A 114 4.53 2.81 4.44
CA LEU A 114 3.35 2.53 3.62
C LEU A 114 2.32 1.68 4.37
N HIS A 115 2.75 0.66 5.11
CA HIS A 115 1.86 -0.23 5.86
C HIS A 115 1.16 0.50 7.01
N PHE A 116 1.91 1.22 7.84
CA PHE A 116 1.34 1.97 8.95
C PHE A 116 0.42 3.08 8.46
N TYR A 117 0.80 3.78 7.39
CA TYR A 117 -0.05 4.79 6.79
C TYR A 117 -1.34 4.18 6.22
N ALA A 118 -1.25 3.07 5.48
CA ALA A 118 -2.42 2.38 4.95
C ALA A 118 -3.34 1.85 6.06
N ALA A 119 -2.80 1.22 7.10
CA ALA A 119 -3.58 0.74 8.24
C ALA A 119 -4.29 1.89 8.97
N GLY A 120 -3.56 2.97 9.24
CA GLY A 120 -4.12 4.17 9.86
C GLY A 120 -5.19 4.84 9.00
N ALA A 121 -4.96 4.98 7.71
CA ALA A 121 -5.91 5.54 6.77
C ALA A 121 -7.16 4.65 6.62
N ALA A 122 -7.01 3.33 6.59
CA ALA A 122 -8.14 2.40 6.54
C ALA A 122 -8.97 2.48 7.81
N ALA A 123 -8.34 2.53 8.99
CA ALA A 123 -9.04 2.67 10.25
C ALA A 123 -9.75 4.02 10.38
N ALA A 124 -9.09 5.12 10.00
CA ALA A 124 -9.64 6.47 10.15
C ALA A 124 -10.74 6.79 9.14
N TYR A 125 -10.53 6.45 7.86
CA TYR A 125 -11.38 6.90 6.75
C TYR A 125 -12.31 5.82 6.19
N GLN A 126 -12.01 4.53 6.37
CA GLN A 126 -12.81 3.42 5.82
C GLN A 126 -13.04 2.27 6.83
N PRO A 127 -13.46 2.55 8.09
CA PRO A 127 -13.57 1.56 9.15
C PRO A 127 -14.51 0.39 8.79
N ARG A 128 -15.56 0.63 7.99
CA ARG A 128 -16.49 -0.43 7.55
C ARG A 128 -15.82 -1.47 6.65
N ARG A 129 -14.77 -1.08 5.90
CA ARG A 129 -14.02 -1.97 5.01
C ARG A 129 -12.77 -2.57 5.68
N LEU A 130 -12.40 -2.12 6.88
CA LEU A 130 -11.24 -2.64 7.61
C LEU A 130 -11.31 -4.17 7.82
N PRO A 131 -12.46 -4.79 8.19
CA PRO A 131 -12.57 -6.25 8.22
C PRO A 131 -12.19 -6.91 6.88
N PHE A 132 -12.66 -6.37 5.76
CA PHE A 132 -12.32 -6.89 4.44
C PHE A 132 -10.81 -6.79 4.17
N LEU A 133 -10.15 -5.70 4.58
CA LEU A 133 -8.69 -5.57 4.45
C LEU A 133 -7.95 -6.66 5.22
N LEU A 134 -8.33 -6.92 6.47
CA LEU A 134 -7.71 -7.95 7.30
C LEU A 134 -7.90 -9.35 6.70
N PHE A 135 -9.11 -9.64 6.22
CA PHE A 135 -9.40 -10.89 5.52
C PHE A 135 -8.57 -11.04 4.25
N LEU A 136 -8.50 -9.99 3.42
CA LEU A 136 -7.71 -9.95 2.19
C LEU A 136 -6.23 -10.24 2.47
N LEU A 137 -5.64 -9.55 3.46
CA LEU A 137 -4.24 -9.77 3.84
C LEU A 137 -4.00 -11.18 4.38
N SER A 138 -4.97 -11.75 5.12
CA SER A 138 -4.88 -13.12 5.62
C SER A 138 -4.89 -14.14 4.47
N VAL A 139 -5.86 -14.03 3.55
CA VAL A 139 -5.94 -14.92 2.37
C VAL A 139 -4.69 -14.80 1.51
N TYR A 140 -4.25 -13.56 1.26
CA TYR A 140 -3.02 -13.29 0.54
C TYR A 140 -1.81 -13.99 1.15
N LEU A 141 -1.64 -13.86 2.47
CA LEU A 141 -0.50 -14.43 3.18
C LEU A 141 -0.56 -15.96 3.18
N ALA A 142 -1.75 -16.55 3.30
CA ALA A 142 -1.94 -18.00 3.19
C ALA A 142 -1.53 -18.52 1.80
N VAL A 143 -1.99 -17.85 0.73
CA VAL A 143 -1.60 -18.18 -0.65
C VAL A 143 -0.09 -18.05 -0.82
N ARG A 144 0.49 -16.91 -0.42
CA ARG A 144 1.94 -16.69 -0.51
C ARG A 144 2.74 -17.75 0.26
N THR A 145 2.27 -18.16 1.43
CA THR A 145 2.92 -19.22 2.22
C THR A 145 3.02 -20.53 1.44
N ALA A 146 1.94 -20.93 0.76
CA ALA A 146 1.95 -22.13 -0.05
C ALA A 146 2.96 -22.05 -1.20
N PHE A 147 3.02 -20.90 -1.90
CA PHE A 147 3.98 -20.71 -2.98
C PHE A 147 5.43 -20.70 -2.49
N VAL A 148 5.75 -19.95 -1.42
CA VAL A 148 7.10 -19.92 -0.84
C VAL A 148 7.54 -21.30 -0.39
N PHE A 149 6.65 -22.05 0.28
CA PHE A 149 6.97 -23.39 0.75
C PHE A 149 7.15 -24.39 -0.41
N LEU A 150 6.33 -24.33 -1.46
CA LEU A 150 6.43 -25.25 -2.60
C LEU A 150 7.48 -24.82 -3.63
N SER A 151 7.99 -23.60 -3.52
CA SER A 151 8.95 -23.03 -4.46
C SER A 151 10.26 -23.84 -4.49
N PRO A 152 10.75 -24.23 -5.69
CA PRO A 152 12.02 -24.94 -5.83
C PRO A 152 13.21 -23.99 -6.01
N ILE A 153 13.01 -22.66 -5.95
CA ILE A 153 14.07 -21.67 -6.23
C ILE A 153 14.61 -21.04 -4.95
N GLY A 154 15.94 -20.91 -4.88
CA GLY A 154 16.65 -20.22 -3.81
C GLY A 154 16.96 -18.76 -4.15
N ALA A 155 17.67 -18.09 -3.24
CA ALA A 155 18.01 -16.67 -3.36
C ALA A 155 18.79 -16.29 -4.64
N PRO A 156 18.46 -15.14 -5.26
CA PRO A 156 19.24 -14.59 -6.36
C PRO A 156 20.71 -14.39 -5.97
N VAL A 157 21.60 -14.65 -6.92
CA VAL A 157 23.05 -14.42 -6.71
C VAL A 157 23.32 -12.93 -6.48
N GLY A 158 24.04 -12.63 -5.38
CA GLY A 158 24.37 -11.26 -5.01
C GLY A 158 23.20 -10.46 -4.44
N MET A 159 22.20 -11.13 -3.85
CA MET A 159 21.17 -10.49 -3.04
C MET A 159 21.80 -9.65 -1.92
N VAL A 160 21.30 -8.43 -1.74
CA VAL A 160 21.67 -7.62 -0.57
C VAL A 160 20.88 -8.14 0.64
N ASP A 161 21.57 -8.83 1.53
CA ASP A 161 20.95 -9.53 2.66
C ASP A 161 20.41 -8.54 3.72
N MET A 162 19.09 -8.53 3.87
CA MET A 162 18.38 -7.73 4.86
C MET A 162 18.77 -8.10 6.30
N ARG A 163 19.11 -9.37 6.57
CA ARG A 163 19.49 -9.85 7.90
C ARG A 163 20.73 -9.16 8.45
N VAL A 164 21.64 -8.80 7.54
CA VAL A 164 22.95 -8.23 7.87
C VAL A 164 22.92 -6.71 7.74
N HIS A 165 22.29 -6.19 6.69
CA HIS A 165 22.46 -4.80 6.29
C HIS A 165 21.30 -3.88 6.68
N ASP A 166 20.18 -4.42 7.17
CA ASP A 166 19.08 -3.62 7.67
C ASP A 166 19.12 -3.47 9.20
N LEU A 167 18.88 -2.25 9.70
CA LEU A 167 18.97 -1.93 11.12
C LEU A 167 17.92 -2.67 11.98
N ILE A 168 16.71 -2.87 11.45
CA ILE A 168 15.62 -3.55 12.15
C ILE A 168 15.88 -5.04 12.12
N PHE A 169 16.14 -5.59 10.94
CA PHE A 169 16.31 -7.03 10.80
C PHE A 169 17.56 -7.56 11.50
N SER A 170 18.66 -6.80 11.50
CA SER A 170 19.89 -7.21 12.19
C SER A 170 19.81 -7.14 13.72
N ARG A 171 19.00 -6.24 14.29
CA ARG A 171 18.98 -5.99 15.75
C ARG A 171 17.73 -6.45 16.47
N LEU A 172 16.57 -6.40 15.81
CA LEU A 172 15.26 -6.68 16.42
C LEU A 172 14.67 -8.02 15.99
N LEU A 173 14.91 -8.44 14.75
CA LEU A 173 14.24 -9.61 14.14
C LEU A 173 15.21 -10.73 13.71
N GLY A 174 16.50 -10.64 14.07
CA GLY A 174 17.62 -11.37 13.45
C GLY A 174 17.54 -12.90 13.44
N THR A 175 16.68 -13.53 14.24
CA THR A 175 16.46 -14.99 14.25
C THR A 175 15.22 -15.44 13.46
N TRP A 176 14.36 -14.51 13.04
CA TRP A 176 13.07 -14.78 12.38
C TRP A 176 13.03 -14.29 10.92
N THR A 177 14.20 -14.01 10.36
CA THR A 177 14.38 -13.54 9.00
C THR A 177 14.96 -14.65 8.13
N PHE A 178 14.32 -14.91 7.01
CA PHE A 178 14.69 -15.96 6.07
C PHE A 178 14.90 -15.35 4.68
N THR A 179 15.77 -15.98 3.91
CA THR A 179 16.22 -15.49 2.61
C THR A 179 15.49 -16.15 1.46
N ASN A 180 15.04 -17.41 1.60
CA ASN A 180 14.33 -18.15 0.56
C ASN A 180 12.81 -17.89 0.53
N GLU A 181 12.40 -16.61 0.41
CA GLU A 181 10.98 -16.19 0.34
C GLU A 181 10.54 -15.72 -1.06
N PHE A 182 10.92 -16.47 -2.10
CA PHE A 182 10.65 -16.15 -3.50
C PHE A 182 9.36 -16.82 -4.00
N VAL A 183 8.69 -16.16 -4.94
CA VAL A 183 7.32 -16.45 -5.41
C VAL A 183 6.24 -16.17 -4.35
N PHE A 184 5.67 -14.97 -4.28
CA PHE A 184 5.96 -13.77 -5.07
C PHE A 184 6.17 -12.57 -4.12
N SER A 185 6.59 -11.43 -4.68
CA SER A 185 7.11 -10.33 -3.86
C SER A 185 6.07 -9.70 -2.92
N GLY A 186 6.21 -9.93 -1.61
CA GLY A 186 5.39 -9.28 -0.58
C GLY A 186 5.58 -7.75 -0.55
N HIS A 187 6.81 -7.30 -0.79
CA HIS A 187 7.14 -5.88 -0.87
C HIS A 187 6.37 -5.14 -1.97
N THR A 188 6.13 -5.81 -3.10
CA THR A 188 5.39 -5.26 -4.24
C THR A 188 3.88 -5.44 -4.10
N ALA A 189 3.43 -6.66 -3.77
CA ALA A 189 2.03 -7.01 -3.82
C ALA A 189 1.18 -6.39 -2.70
N ILE A 190 1.69 -6.24 -1.48
CA ILE A 190 0.85 -5.68 -0.40
C ILE A 190 0.50 -4.21 -0.65
N PRO A 191 1.45 -3.32 -1.02
CA PRO A 191 1.09 -1.97 -1.44
C PRO A 191 0.15 -1.95 -2.65
N PHE A 192 0.28 -2.90 -3.58
CA PHE A 192 -0.67 -3.02 -4.68
C PHE A 192 -2.08 -3.43 -4.22
N LEU A 193 -2.19 -4.34 -3.25
CA LEU A 193 -3.47 -4.67 -2.61
C LEU A 193 -4.07 -3.45 -1.92
N PHE A 194 -3.28 -2.60 -1.27
CA PHE A 194 -3.76 -1.34 -0.72
C PHE A 194 -4.28 -0.41 -1.82
N PHE A 195 -3.62 -0.34 -2.97
CA PHE A 195 -4.12 0.38 -4.14
C PHE A 195 -5.49 -0.13 -4.61
N LEU A 196 -5.69 -1.45 -4.65
CA LEU A 196 -6.99 -2.04 -5.01
C LEU A 196 -8.05 -1.79 -3.93
N PHE A 197 -7.65 -1.84 -2.66
CA PHE A 197 -8.52 -1.63 -1.50
C PHE A 197 -9.05 -0.19 -1.43
N PHE A 198 -8.19 0.83 -1.49
CA PHE A 198 -8.62 2.21 -1.30
C PHE A 198 -9.49 2.71 -2.46
N ARG A 199 -10.42 3.62 -2.13
CA ARG A 199 -11.34 4.24 -3.09
C ARG A 199 -10.93 5.66 -3.48
N THR A 200 -10.30 6.39 -2.57
CA THR A 200 -9.91 7.79 -2.81
C THR A 200 -8.71 7.85 -3.78
N ARG A 201 -8.80 8.71 -4.79
CA ARG A 201 -7.78 8.78 -5.86
C ARG A 201 -6.38 9.04 -5.32
N GLY A 202 -6.25 9.90 -4.29
CA GLY A 202 -4.97 10.21 -3.65
C GLY A 202 -4.33 8.99 -2.97
N LEU A 203 -5.10 8.25 -2.15
CA LEU A 203 -4.58 7.04 -1.50
C LEU A 203 -4.24 5.96 -2.53
N LYS A 204 -5.08 5.77 -3.55
CA LYS A 204 -4.78 4.83 -4.64
C LYS A 204 -3.47 5.18 -5.34
N ALA A 205 -3.30 6.44 -5.75
CA ALA A 205 -2.09 6.88 -6.43
C ALA A 205 -0.85 6.69 -5.55
N LEU A 206 -0.93 7.04 -4.26
CA LEU A 206 0.17 6.85 -3.31
C LEU A 206 0.54 5.36 -3.15
N MET A 207 -0.46 4.49 -2.96
CA MET A 207 -0.22 3.06 -2.79
C MET A 207 0.34 2.40 -4.06
N LEU A 208 -0.13 2.81 -5.24
CA LEU A 208 0.39 2.32 -6.52
C LEU A 208 1.83 2.80 -6.75
N ALA A 209 2.11 4.09 -6.52
CA ALA A 209 3.46 4.63 -6.59
C ALA A 209 4.40 3.93 -5.60
N GLY A 210 3.93 3.66 -4.39
CA GLY A 210 4.63 2.86 -3.38
C GLY A 210 4.93 1.44 -3.88
N SER A 211 3.94 0.75 -4.45
CA SER A 211 4.13 -0.59 -5.02
C SER A 211 5.16 -0.61 -6.15
N LEU A 212 5.10 0.34 -7.08
CA LEU A 212 6.06 0.45 -8.17
C LEU A 212 7.47 0.79 -7.65
N THR A 213 7.57 1.64 -6.63
CA THR A 213 8.85 1.94 -5.97
C THR A 213 9.43 0.68 -5.34
N MET A 214 8.62 -0.09 -4.62
CA MET A 214 9.05 -1.36 -4.03
C MET A 214 9.47 -2.37 -5.09
N ALA A 215 8.73 -2.48 -6.20
CA ALA A 215 9.08 -3.32 -7.34
C ALA A 215 10.47 -2.98 -7.90
N VAL A 216 10.79 -1.70 -8.05
CA VAL A 216 12.13 -1.27 -8.49
C VAL A 216 13.19 -1.60 -7.43
N CYS A 217 12.92 -1.26 -6.16
CA CYS A 217 13.86 -1.52 -5.07
C CYS A 217 14.22 -3.00 -4.94
N VAL A 218 13.24 -3.92 -4.97
CA VAL A 218 13.53 -5.36 -4.81
C VAL A 218 14.37 -5.92 -5.96
N LEU A 219 14.26 -5.37 -7.17
CA LEU A 219 15.08 -5.77 -8.31
C LEU A 219 16.50 -5.20 -8.20
N LEU A 220 16.64 -3.94 -7.81
CA LEU A 220 17.94 -3.30 -7.62
C LEU A 220 18.75 -3.92 -6.46
N SER A 221 18.08 -4.33 -5.38
CA SER A 221 18.71 -5.05 -4.27
C SER A 221 18.75 -6.58 -4.46
N ARG A 222 18.26 -7.07 -5.61
CA ARG A 222 18.13 -8.51 -5.94
C ARG A 222 17.44 -9.33 -4.83
N ASN A 223 16.52 -8.71 -4.10
CA ASN A 223 15.70 -9.36 -3.07
C ASN A 223 14.50 -10.11 -3.68
N HIS A 224 14.28 -10.00 -4.99
CA HIS A 224 13.31 -10.81 -5.72
C HIS A 224 13.75 -11.00 -7.17
N TYR A 225 13.29 -12.09 -7.78
CA TYR A 225 13.38 -12.26 -9.22
C TYR A 225 12.36 -11.37 -9.95
N THR A 226 12.61 -11.09 -11.22
CA THR A 226 11.69 -10.36 -12.12
C THR A 226 10.33 -11.04 -12.17
N VAL A 227 10.32 -12.38 -12.22
CA VAL A 227 9.07 -13.15 -12.22
C VAL A 227 8.28 -12.99 -10.93
N ASP A 228 8.94 -12.83 -9.78
CA ASP A 228 8.27 -12.59 -8.50
C ASP A 228 7.54 -11.25 -8.48
N VAL A 229 8.12 -10.22 -9.12
CA VAL A 229 7.52 -8.88 -9.22
C VAL A 229 6.32 -8.89 -10.17
N LEU A 230 6.44 -9.54 -11.32
CA LEU A 230 5.32 -9.66 -12.27
C LEU A 230 4.18 -10.50 -11.68
N ALA A 231 4.52 -11.64 -11.07
CA ALA A 231 3.56 -12.50 -10.38
C ALA A 231 2.90 -11.76 -9.21
N ALA A 232 3.62 -10.85 -8.53
CA ALA A 232 3.04 -10.04 -7.46
C ALA A 232 1.81 -9.27 -7.92
N PHE A 233 1.85 -8.58 -9.07
CA PHE A 233 0.69 -7.85 -9.58
C PHE A 233 -0.46 -8.76 -10.00
N LEU A 234 -0.16 -9.85 -10.72
CA LEU A 234 -1.18 -10.75 -11.27
C LEU A 234 -1.88 -11.57 -10.17
N VAL A 235 -1.09 -12.14 -9.27
CA VAL A 235 -1.63 -13.00 -8.20
C VAL A 235 -2.34 -12.15 -7.15
N SER A 236 -1.79 -10.99 -6.77
CA SER A 236 -2.48 -10.12 -5.82
C SER A 236 -3.81 -9.57 -6.37
N TYR A 237 -3.89 -9.23 -7.67
CA TYR A 237 -5.17 -8.89 -8.31
C TYR A 237 -6.16 -10.05 -8.24
N SER A 238 -5.70 -11.26 -8.56
CA SER A 238 -6.54 -12.47 -8.52
C SER A 238 -7.04 -12.75 -7.10
N VAL A 239 -6.15 -12.66 -6.11
CA VAL A 239 -6.49 -12.79 -4.68
C VAL A 239 -7.50 -11.72 -4.29
N TYR A 240 -7.31 -10.46 -4.68
CA TYR A 240 -8.26 -9.39 -4.39
C TYR A 240 -9.66 -9.70 -4.94
N ALA A 241 -9.77 -10.05 -6.22
CA ALA A 241 -11.06 -10.32 -6.85
C ALA A 241 -11.78 -11.53 -6.21
N LEU A 242 -11.04 -12.60 -5.92
CA LEU A 242 -11.59 -13.79 -5.26
C LEU A 242 -11.98 -13.49 -3.82
N SER A 243 -11.15 -12.76 -3.07
CA SER A 243 -11.43 -12.35 -1.70
C SER A 243 -12.62 -11.42 -1.62
N GLU A 244 -12.81 -10.49 -2.56
CA GLU A 244 -13.97 -9.59 -2.59
C GLU A 244 -15.28 -10.37 -2.75
N SER A 245 -15.29 -11.34 -3.68
CA SER A 245 -16.43 -12.24 -3.87
C SER A 245 -16.68 -13.13 -2.66
N ALA A 246 -15.63 -13.78 -2.13
CA ALA A 246 -15.74 -14.70 -1.00
C ALA A 246 -16.14 -13.98 0.29
N TYR A 247 -15.58 -12.81 0.54
CA TYR A 247 -15.90 -12.01 1.71
C TYR A 247 -17.37 -11.57 1.69
N GLY A 248 -17.85 -11.05 0.55
CA GLY A 248 -19.23 -10.63 0.40
C GLY A 248 -20.23 -11.78 0.58
N ARG A 249 -19.90 -12.97 0.08
CA ARG A 249 -20.80 -14.13 0.10
C ARG A 249 -20.78 -14.91 1.42
N TRP A 250 -19.61 -15.07 2.03
CA TRP A 250 -19.44 -16.03 3.13
C TRP A 250 -19.02 -15.39 4.45
N VAL A 251 -18.23 -14.32 4.41
CA VAL A 251 -17.65 -13.75 5.64
C VAL A 251 -18.53 -12.65 6.19
N ARG A 252 -18.93 -11.70 5.35
CA ARG A 252 -19.77 -10.56 5.73
C ARG A 252 -21.08 -10.98 6.42
N PRO A 253 -21.83 -11.99 5.95
CA PRO A 253 -23.09 -12.38 6.60
C PRO A 253 -22.91 -12.99 8.00
N LEU A 254 -21.76 -13.61 8.30
CA LEU A 254 -21.49 -14.20 9.62
C LEU A 254 -21.40 -13.17 10.74
N PHE A 255 -21.23 -11.90 10.37
CA PHE A 255 -20.96 -10.79 11.27
C PHE A 255 -21.98 -9.67 11.18
N GLN A 256 -23.05 -9.86 10.41
CA GLN A 256 -24.20 -8.95 10.36
C GLN A 256 -25.31 -9.52 11.27
N ASP A 257 -26.07 -8.64 11.93
CA ASP A 257 -27.22 -9.06 12.74
C ASP A 257 -28.17 -9.91 11.86
N PRO A 258 -28.71 -11.04 12.38
CA PRO A 258 -29.73 -11.83 11.69
C PRO A 258 -31.03 -11.05 11.48
#